data_AF-A0A1Q8KVQ3-F1
#
_entry.id   AF-A0A1Q8KVQ3-F1
#
_cell.length_a   1.000
_cell.length_b   1.000
_cell.length_c   1.000
_cell.angle_alpha   90.00
_cell.angle_beta   90.00
_cell.angle_gamma   90.00
#
_symmetry.space_group_name_H-M   'P 1'
#
loop_
_entity.id
_entity.type
_entity.pdbx_description
1 polymer ?
#
loop_
_entity_poly.entity_id
_entity_poly.type
_entity_poly.pdbx_seq_one_letter_code
_entity_poly.pdbx_strand_id
1 'polypeptide(L)'
;MGGGRAFVDATGTPVPLRGPVRQVVATDPEVGALLVELGATVVGCAGVLDGVDEVGTDRAPDPQAVATLRPDAIVTGLAGGAHDLADPALLGRLREVAPVVAVDLERRAATAADLRALLGTVQPPPHRSLGRHED
;
A
#
# COMPACT_ATOMS: atom_id res chain seq x y z
N MET A 1 8.63 4.83 25.36
CA MET A 1 8.15 5.48 24.12
C MET A 1 8.46 4.53 22.97
N GLY A 2 7.47 3.78 22.49
CA GLY A 2 7.67 2.78 21.44
C GLY A 2 7.77 3.46 20.08
N GLY A 3 8.98 3.62 19.56
CA GLY A 3 9.21 4.10 18.20
C GLY A 3 8.69 3.07 17.20
N GLY A 4 7.47 3.29 16.69
CA GLY A 4 6.94 2.50 15.58
C GLY A 4 7.85 2.67 14.38
N ARG A 5 8.46 1.58 13.91
CA ARG A 5 9.25 1.59 12.68
C ARG A 5 8.32 1.98 11.54
N ALA A 6 8.64 3.06 10.84
CA ALA A 6 7.92 3.43 9.61
C ALA A 6 8.00 2.27 8.61
N PHE A 7 6.90 2.00 7.91
CA PHE A 7 6.89 1.04 6.82
C PHE A 7 7.82 1.57 5.72
N VAL A 8 8.76 0.76 5.24
CA VAL A 8 9.66 1.16 4.15
C VAL A 8 9.12 0.52 2.88
N ASP A 9 8.82 1.34 1.88
CA ASP A 9 8.28 0.86 0.62
C ASP A 9 9.36 0.41 -0.36
N ALA A 10 8.97 -0.02 -1.56
CA ALA A 10 9.89 -0.53 -2.56
C ALA A 10 10.86 0.53 -3.13
N THR A 11 10.59 1.83 -2.93
CA THR A 11 11.58 2.89 -3.26
C THR A 11 12.69 2.99 -2.21
N GLY A 12 12.57 2.28 -1.09
CA GLY A 12 13.45 2.43 0.06
C GLY A 12 13.07 3.63 0.96
N THR A 13 11.92 4.26 0.71
CA THR A 13 11.48 5.44 1.46
C THR A 13 10.60 5.04 2.65
N PRO A 14 10.82 5.58 3.85
CA PRO A 14 9.89 5.42 4.96
C PRO A 14 8.56 6.14 4.69
N VAL A 15 7.45 5.41 4.80
CA VAL A 15 6.09 5.91 4.63
C VAL A 15 5.44 6.13 6.00
N PRO A 16 5.00 7.37 6.34
CA PRO A 16 4.37 7.66 7.62
C PRO A 16 2.90 7.21 7.61
N LEU A 17 2.67 5.96 8.00
CA LEU A 17 1.32 5.42 8.16
C LEU A 17 0.60 6.11 9.34
N ARG A 18 -0.66 6.46 9.14
CA ARG A 18 -1.48 7.20 10.11
C ARG A 18 -2.28 6.29 11.06
N GLY A 19 -2.17 4.97 10.90
CA GLY A 19 -2.95 3.97 11.62
C GLY A 19 -2.94 2.62 10.90
N PRO A 20 -3.81 1.68 11.29
CA PRO A 20 -3.98 0.42 10.55
C PRO A 20 -4.54 0.68 9.15
N VAL A 21 -3.98 0.01 8.14
CA VAL A 21 -4.45 0.10 6.75
C VAL A 21 -5.58 -0.92 6.55
N ARG A 22 -6.82 -0.44 6.32
CA ARG A 22 -8.01 -1.28 6.14
C ARG A 22 -8.55 -1.21 4.72
N GLN A 23 -8.55 -0.02 4.15
CA GLN A 23 -9.02 0.24 2.79
C GLN A 23 -7.94 0.97 1.98
N VAL A 24 -7.74 0.50 0.76
CA VAL A 24 -6.67 0.99 -0.12
C VAL A 24 -7.21 1.34 -1.50
N VAL A 25 -6.49 2.25 -2.16
CA VAL A 25 -6.66 2.53 -3.58
C VAL A 25 -5.42 2.03 -4.33
N ALA A 26 -5.63 1.36 -5.46
CA ALA A 26 -4.57 0.96 -6.38
C ALA A 26 -4.43 1.98 -7.52
N THR A 27 -3.20 2.26 -7.96
CA THR A 27 -2.99 3.21 -9.08
C THR A 27 -2.96 2.58 -10.46
N ASP A 28 -3.04 1.26 -10.53
CA ASP A 28 -3.10 0.47 -11.75
C ASP A 28 -3.76 -0.89 -11.48
N PRO A 29 -4.30 -1.57 -12.52
CA PRO A 29 -5.00 -2.84 -12.35
C PRO A 29 -4.13 -4.00 -11.86
N GLU A 30 -2.83 -4.01 -12.15
CA GLU A 30 -1.94 -5.11 -11.74
C GLU A 30 -1.66 -5.07 -10.23
N VAL A 31 -1.41 -3.88 -9.69
CA VAL A 31 -1.35 -3.64 -8.25
C VAL A 31 -2.68 -3.95 -7.59
N GLY A 32 -3.79 -3.51 -8.21
CA GLY A 32 -5.14 -3.79 -7.72
C GLY A 32 -5.42 -5.29 -7.61
N ALA A 33 -5.10 -6.06 -8.65
CA ALA A 33 -5.26 -7.51 -8.67
C ALA A 33 -4.45 -8.20 -7.56
N LEU A 34 -3.18 -7.79 -7.37
CA LEU A 34 -2.35 -8.32 -6.29
C LEU A 34 -2.96 -8.03 -4.90
N LEU A 35 -3.47 -6.83 -4.68
CA LEU A 35 -4.11 -6.47 -3.41
C LEU A 35 -5.36 -7.31 -3.15
N VAL A 36 -6.20 -7.53 -4.17
CA VAL A 36 -7.38 -8.40 -4.08
C VAL A 36 -6.99 -9.85 -3.78
N GLU A 37 -5.97 -10.38 -4.46
CA GLU A 37 -5.43 -11.73 -4.19
C GLU A 37 -4.95 -11.91 -2.74
N LEU A 38 -4.45 -10.83 -2.14
CA LEU A 38 -4.00 -10.80 -0.74
C LEU A 38 -5.14 -10.57 0.26
N GLY A 39 -6.38 -10.41 -0.21
CA GLY A 39 -7.55 -10.16 0.61
C GLY A 39 -7.65 -8.74 1.14
N ALA A 40 -6.99 -7.77 0.49
CA ALA A 40 -7.12 -6.36 0.83
C ALA A 40 -8.51 -5.83 0.42
N THR A 41 -9.01 -4.84 1.17
CA THR A 41 -10.20 -4.10 0.74
C THR A 41 -9.78 -3.00 -0.22
N VAL A 42 -9.87 -3.26 -1.52
CA VAL A 42 -9.61 -2.26 -2.56
C VAL A 42 -10.90 -1.48 -2.82
N VAL A 43 -10.90 -0.19 -2.47
CA VAL A 43 -12.09 0.68 -2.59
C VAL A 43 -12.10 1.52 -3.87
N GLY A 44 -10.99 1.54 -4.59
CA GLY A 44 -10.87 2.20 -5.89
C GLY A 44 -9.61 1.78 -6.63
N CYS A 45 -9.66 1.79 -7.95
CA CYS A 45 -8.54 1.48 -8.83
C CYS A 45 -8.42 2.52 -9.95
N ALA A 46 -7.22 2.98 -10.25
CA ALA A 46 -6.98 3.68 -11.51
C ALA A 46 -6.85 2.65 -12.64
N GLY A 47 -7.62 2.85 -13.70
CA GLY A 47 -7.90 1.80 -14.68
C GLY A 47 -8.92 0.78 -14.19
N VAL A 48 -9.32 -0.10 -15.11
CA VAL A 48 -10.42 -1.05 -14.90
C VAL A 48 -9.96 -2.24 -14.06
N LEU A 49 -10.65 -2.48 -12.94
CA LEU A 49 -10.53 -3.66 -12.10
C LEU A 49 -11.93 -4.19 -11.76
N ASP A 50 -12.15 -5.50 -11.93
CA ASP A 50 -13.47 -6.11 -11.75
C ASP A 50 -14.00 -5.92 -10.32
N GLY A 51 -15.24 -5.43 -10.21
CA GLY A 51 -15.91 -5.20 -8.92
C GLY A 51 -15.37 -4.03 -8.08
N VAL A 52 -14.51 -3.15 -8.63
CA VAL A 52 -13.92 -2.00 -7.94
C VAL A 52 -14.19 -0.71 -8.73
N ASP A 53 -14.51 0.38 -8.03
CA ASP A 53 -14.77 1.68 -8.65
C ASP A 53 -13.52 2.24 -9.33
N GLU A 54 -13.67 2.75 -10.56
CA GLU A 54 -12.60 3.39 -11.31
C GLU A 54 -12.38 4.83 -10.80
N VAL A 55 -11.14 5.18 -10.42
CA VAL A 55 -10.78 6.48 -9.84
C VAL A 55 -9.80 7.26 -10.71
N GLY A 56 -9.84 7.05 -12.03
CA GLY A 56 -8.93 7.64 -13.00
C GLY A 56 -8.40 6.60 -13.96
N THR A 57 -7.52 7.00 -14.87
CA THR A 57 -6.95 6.11 -15.89
C THR A 57 -5.73 5.37 -15.35
N ASP A 58 -5.33 4.27 -16.00
CA ASP A 58 -4.12 3.50 -15.67
C ASP A 58 -2.90 4.41 -15.39
N ARG A 59 -2.27 4.24 -14.22
CA ARG A 59 -1.14 5.04 -13.70
C ARG A 59 -1.42 6.54 -13.54
N ALA A 60 -2.65 6.99 -13.71
CA ALA A 60 -3.09 8.38 -13.56
C ALA A 60 -4.41 8.46 -12.77
N PRO A 61 -4.38 8.12 -11.47
CA PRO A 61 -5.53 8.32 -10.58
C PRO A 61 -5.88 9.81 -10.46
N ASP A 62 -7.18 10.12 -10.42
CA ASP A 62 -7.70 11.44 -10.10
C ASP A 62 -7.66 11.66 -8.57
N PRO A 63 -6.83 12.60 -8.07
CA PRO A 63 -6.71 12.86 -6.63
C PRO A 63 -8.04 13.23 -5.96
N GLN A 64 -8.97 13.87 -6.68
CA GLN A 64 -10.27 14.24 -6.11
C GLN A 64 -11.16 13.01 -5.94
N ALA A 65 -11.25 12.15 -6.95
CA ALA A 65 -11.96 10.88 -6.84
C ALA A 65 -11.39 10.02 -5.70
N VAL A 66 -10.06 9.88 -5.63
CA VAL A 66 -9.38 9.15 -4.55
C VAL A 66 -9.72 9.76 -3.17
N ALA A 67 -9.74 11.09 -3.05
CA ALA A 67 -10.08 11.75 -1.78
C ALA A 67 -11.50 11.45 -1.29
N THR A 68 -12.47 11.29 -2.19
CA THR A 68 -13.85 10.96 -1.80
C THR A 68 -13.98 9.58 -1.16
N LEU A 69 -13.11 8.63 -1.51
CA LEU A 69 -13.08 7.29 -0.95
C LEU A 69 -12.40 7.23 0.43
N ARG A 70 -11.63 8.27 0.79
CA ARG A 70 -10.87 8.38 2.05
C ARG A 70 -10.01 7.13 2.34
N PRO A 71 -9.13 6.69 1.42
CA PRO A 71 -8.31 5.50 1.64
C PRO A 71 -7.33 5.68 2.82
N ASP A 72 -6.99 4.58 3.49
CA ASP A 72 -5.95 4.59 4.53
C ASP A 72 -4.54 4.61 3.93
N ALA A 73 -4.40 4.07 2.72
CA ALA A 73 -3.18 4.11 1.92
C ALA A 73 -3.50 4.03 0.41
N ILE A 74 -2.62 4.60 -0.40
CA ILE A 74 -2.63 4.50 -1.86
C ILE A 74 -1.42 3.65 -2.26
N VAL A 75 -1.61 2.63 -3.08
CA VAL A 75 -0.57 1.68 -3.47
C VAL A 75 -0.25 1.86 -4.95
N THR A 76 1.03 2.04 -5.26
CA THR A 76 1.53 2.23 -6.63
C THR A 76 2.49 1.14 -7.03
N GLY A 77 2.61 0.85 -8.32
CA GLY A 77 3.75 0.11 -8.85
C GLY A 77 5.08 0.85 -8.63
N LEU A 78 6.17 0.15 -8.89
CA LEU A 78 7.54 0.66 -8.92
C LEU A 78 8.08 0.53 -10.34
N ALA A 79 8.53 1.64 -10.93
CA ALA A 79 9.19 1.66 -12.23
C ALA A 79 10.46 2.51 -12.13
N GLY A 80 11.61 1.94 -12.51
CA GLY A 80 12.89 2.67 -12.50
C GLY A 80 13.31 3.20 -11.11
N GLY A 81 12.86 2.56 -10.02
CA GLY A 81 13.14 3.00 -8.65
C GLY A 81 12.24 4.12 -8.12
N ALA A 82 11.20 4.51 -8.86
CA ALA A 82 10.22 5.51 -8.46
C ALA A 82 8.79 4.95 -8.53
N HIS A 83 7.83 5.67 -7.95
CA HIS A 83 6.41 5.35 -8.10
C HIS A 83 6.02 5.34 -9.58
N ASP A 84 5.40 4.26 -10.04
CA ASP A 84 4.93 4.13 -11.42
C ASP A 84 3.63 4.92 -11.62
N LEU A 85 3.79 6.20 -11.94
CA LEU A 85 2.71 7.13 -12.25
C LEU A 85 2.98 7.78 -13.60
N ALA A 86 1.92 8.03 -14.38
CA ALA A 86 2.02 8.66 -15.69
C ALA A 86 2.55 10.10 -15.61
N ASP A 87 2.28 10.80 -14.49
CA ASP A 87 2.81 12.13 -14.20
C ASP A 87 3.41 12.17 -12.79
N PRO A 88 4.73 12.44 -12.63
CA PRO A 88 5.38 12.59 -11.33
C PRO A 88 4.74 13.65 -10.42
N ALA A 89 4.10 14.68 -10.98
CA ALA A 89 3.44 15.72 -10.19
C ALA A 89 2.22 15.20 -9.41
N LEU A 90 1.62 14.08 -9.85
CA LEU A 90 0.49 13.45 -9.15
C LEU A 90 0.89 12.92 -7.78
N LEU A 91 2.13 12.47 -7.60
CA LEU A 91 2.60 11.90 -6.35
C LEU A 91 2.42 12.86 -5.17
N GLY A 92 2.74 14.15 -5.37
CA GLY A 92 2.55 15.17 -4.33
C GLY A 92 1.09 15.31 -3.91
N ARG A 93 0.18 15.36 -4.88
CA ARG A 93 -1.26 15.49 -4.65
C ARG A 93 -1.86 14.26 -3.97
N LEU A 94 -1.43 13.06 -4.36
CA LEU A 94 -1.88 11.81 -3.73
C LEU A 94 -1.43 11.73 -2.27
N ARG A 95 -0.20 12.18 -1.96
CA ARG A 95 0.34 12.22 -0.58
C ARG A 95 -0.43 13.16 0.34
N GLU A 96 -1.07 14.19 -0.20
CA GLU A 96 -1.98 15.05 0.57
C GLU A 96 -3.25 14.30 0.99
N VAL A 97 -3.74 13.38 0.14
CA VAL A 97 -4.92 12.55 0.42
C VAL A 97 -4.59 11.47 1.46
N ALA A 98 -3.63 10.60 1.16
CA ALA A 98 -3.26 9.47 2.01
C ALA A 98 -1.78 9.09 1.83
N PRO A 99 -1.19 8.31 2.76
CA PRO A 99 0.14 7.73 2.57
C PRO A 99 0.23 6.94 1.26
N VAL A 100 1.27 7.20 0.46
CA VAL A 100 1.50 6.53 -0.82
C VAL A 100 2.63 5.53 -0.66
N VAL A 101 2.41 4.28 -1.07
CA VAL A 101 3.32 3.15 -0.92
C VAL A 101 3.66 2.57 -2.28
N ALA A 102 4.93 2.53 -2.65
CA ALA A 102 5.38 1.83 -3.86
C ALA A 102 5.58 0.33 -3.61
N VAL A 103 5.21 -0.49 -4.59
CA VAL A 103 5.42 -1.93 -4.59
C VAL A 103 6.13 -2.40 -5.84
N ASP A 104 7.03 -3.36 -5.69
CA ASP A 104 7.81 -3.93 -6.79
C ASP A 104 7.12 -5.21 -7.31
N LEU A 105 6.43 -5.10 -8.44
CA LEU A 105 5.75 -6.24 -9.06
C LEU A 105 6.72 -7.23 -9.69
N GLU A 106 7.94 -6.83 -10.05
CA GLU A 106 9.00 -7.75 -10.53
C GLU A 106 9.46 -8.68 -9.39
N ARG A 107 9.34 -8.22 -8.13
CA ARG A 107 9.62 -8.99 -6.92
C ARG A 107 8.35 -9.42 -6.18
N ARG A 108 7.33 -9.87 -6.92
CA ARG A 108 5.98 -10.22 -6.42
C ARG A 108 5.95 -10.98 -5.09
N ALA A 109 6.81 -11.98 -4.87
CA ALA A 109 6.82 -12.76 -3.63
C ALA A 109 7.24 -11.95 -2.39
N ALA A 110 8.28 -11.11 -2.52
CA ALA A 110 8.72 -10.23 -1.44
C ALA A 110 7.66 -9.14 -1.19
N THR A 111 7.18 -8.53 -2.27
CA THR A 111 6.10 -7.53 -2.24
C THR A 111 4.83 -8.06 -1.56
N ALA A 112 4.43 -9.30 -1.84
CA ALA A 112 3.28 -9.91 -1.19
C ALA A 112 3.50 -10.13 0.31
N ALA A 113 4.72 -10.36 0.77
CA ALA A 113 5.03 -10.47 2.21
C ALA A 113 4.95 -9.08 2.88
N ASP A 114 5.53 -8.06 2.25
CA ASP A 114 5.52 -6.68 2.75
C ASP A 114 4.09 -6.13 2.79
N LEU A 115 3.28 -6.36 1.75
CA LEU A 115 1.88 -5.96 1.71
C LEU A 115 1.04 -6.67 2.78
N ARG A 116 1.29 -7.95 3.07
CA ARG A 116 0.61 -8.63 4.18
C ARG A 116 0.98 -8.03 5.54
N ALA A 117 2.22 -7.60 5.73
CA ALA A 117 2.64 -6.88 6.93
C ALA A 117 1.95 -5.51 7.03
N LEU A 118 1.85 -4.78 5.91
CA LEU A 118 1.16 -3.49 5.82
C LEU A 118 -0.33 -3.59 6.19
N LEU A 119 -1.02 -4.58 5.64
CA LEU A 119 -2.45 -4.83 5.87
C LEU A 119 -2.74 -5.45 7.25
N GLY A 120 -1.71 -5.73 8.05
CA GLY A 120 -1.83 -6.36 9.35
C GLY A 120 -2.33 -7.81 9.29
N THR A 121 -2.25 -8.46 8.12
CA THR A 121 -2.63 -9.87 7.93
C THR A 121 -1.52 -10.83 8.32
N VAL A 122 -0.31 -10.33 8.54
CA VAL A 122 0.76 -11.01 9.26
C VAL A 122 0.95 -10.31 10.60
N GLN A 123 0.32 -10.83 11.66
CA GLN A 123 0.88 -10.65 12.99
C GLN A 123 2.30 -11.25 12.93
N PRO A 124 3.37 -10.50 13.23
CA PRO A 124 4.65 -11.15 13.50
C PRO A 124 4.39 -12.18 14.60
N PRO A 125 4.98 -13.40 14.53
CA PRO A 125 4.79 -14.37 15.59
C PRO A 125 5.14 -13.67 16.91
N PRO A 126 4.30 -13.81 17.96
CA PRO A 126 4.67 -13.27 19.25
C PRO A 126 6.02 -13.89 19.58
N HIS A 127 7.04 -13.03 19.76
CA HIS A 127 8.31 -13.47 20.27
C HIS A 127 8.00 -14.23 21.55
N ARG A 128 8.15 -15.56 21.51
CA ARG A 128 8.22 -16.38 22.70
C ARG A 128 9.43 -15.86 23.48
N SER A 129 9.20 -14.94 24.39
CA SER A 129 10.05 -14.80 25.56
C SER A 129 9.97 -16.15 26.26
N LEU A 130 10.97 -16.98 26.00
CA LEU A 130 11.22 -18.21 26.72
C LEU A 130 11.16 -17.85 28.20
N GLY A 131 10.13 -18.37 28.88
CA GLY A 131 10.14 -18.44 30.33
C GLY A 131 11.44 -19.09 30.75
N ARG A 132 12.22 -18.38 31.57
CA ARG A 132 13.24 -18.99 32.39
C ARG A 132 12.87 -18.68 33.84
N HIS A 133 12.17 -19.67 34.40
CA HIS A 133 12.25 -20.24 35.74
C HIS A 133 12.35 -19.31 36.95
N GLU A 134 11.40 -19.54 37.85
CA GLU A 134 11.36 -19.14 39.25
C GLU A 134 12.46 -19.84 40.08
N ASP A 135 12.67 -19.28 41.28
CA ASP A 135 13.46 -19.70 42.45
C ASP A 135 15.00 -19.77 42.38
#